data_AF-A0A812M1U8-F1
#
_entry.id   AF-A0A812M1U8-F1
#
_cell.length_a   1.000
_cell.length_b   1.000
_cell.length_c   1.000
_cell.angle_alpha   90.00
_cell.angle_beta   90.00
_cell.angle_gamma   90.00
#
_symmetry.space_group_name_H-M   'P 1'
#
loop_
_entity.id
_entity.type
_entity.pdbx_description
1 polymer ?
#
loop_
_entity_poly.entity_id
_entity_poly.type
_entity_poly.pdbx_seq_one_letter_code
_entity_poly.pdbx_strand_id
1 'polypeptide(L)'
;SIFFQDAQVETQQSAPNRSAQIGGTFHSKGALTLERSNITVTGGGARWGGGLAAGGDVALVEASILKVAGSVAEQDGGGLHTAGTLRLRGGSQIIVEATSAARGGGFFASGEARTSLKQHLGLSHR
;
A
#
# COMPACT_ATOMS: atom_id res chain seq x y z
N SER A 1 -11.57 -5.20 8.95
CA SER A 1 -10.97 -5.37 7.61
C SER A 1 -11.74 -4.52 6.62
N ILE A 2 -11.12 -4.15 5.51
CA ILE A 2 -11.73 -3.37 4.43
C ILE A 2 -11.54 -4.14 3.12
N PHE A 3 -12.58 -4.21 2.30
CA PHE A 3 -12.58 -4.87 1.00
C PHE A 3 -13.14 -3.91 -0.05
N PHE A 4 -12.39 -3.70 -1.12
CA PHE A 4 -12.81 -2.92 -2.28
C PHE A 4 -12.87 -3.83 -3.50
N GLN A 5 -13.98 -3.73 -4.23
CA GLN A 5 -14.23 -4.46 -5.46
C GLN A 5 -14.75 -3.48 -6.51
N ASP A 6 -14.11 -3.48 -7.68
CA ASP A 6 -14.47 -2.62 -8.82
C ASP A 6 -14.54 -1.12 -8.43
N ALA A 7 -13.68 -0.70 -7.48
CA ALA A 7 -13.72 0.62 -6.87
C ALA A 7 -12.63 1.55 -7.39
N GLN A 8 -12.92 2.86 -7.39
CA GLN A 8 -11.95 3.93 -7.60
C GLN A 8 -12.02 4.85 -6.37
N VAL A 9 -10.93 4.99 -5.62
CA VAL A 9 -10.89 5.78 -4.38
C VAL A 9 -9.69 6.70 -4.40
N GLU A 10 -9.93 7.98 -4.11
CA GLU A 10 -8.86 8.96 -3.89
C GLU A 10 -9.03 9.56 -2.50
N THR A 11 -7.96 9.54 -1.72
CA THR A 11 -7.92 10.18 -0.41
C THR A 11 -6.63 10.97 -0.26
N GLN A 12 -6.74 12.13 0.37
CA GLN A 12 -5.62 13.04 0.52
C GLN A 12 -5.61 13.77 1.85
N GLN A 13 -4.42 14.08 2.34
CA GLN A 13 -4.21 15.00 3.42
C GLN A 13 -3.29 16.14 2.97
N SER A 14 -3.77 17.39 3.08
CA SER A 14 -3.11 18.58 2.53
C SER A 14 -1.74 18.89 3.14
N ALA A 15 -1.47 18.38 4.36
CA ALA A 15 -0.15 18.43 4.99
C ALA A 15 0.06 17.17 5.84
N PRO A 16 1.28 16.60 5.92
CA PRO A 16 1.54 15.43 6.75
C PRO A 16 1.46 15.79 8.24
N ASN A 17 0.31 15.52 8.85
CA ASN A 17 0.11 15.61 10.29
C ASN A 17 0.81 14.45 11.00
N ARG A 18 2.00 14.68 11.56
CA ARG A 18 2.80 13.64 12.23
C ARG A 18 2.30 13.23 13.63
N SER A 19 1.14 13.71 14.06
CA SER A 19 0.55 13.32 15.35
C SER A 19 -0.19 11.98 15.32
N ALA A 20 -0.54 11.46 14.13
CA ALA A 20 -1.18 10.17 14.03
C ALA A 20 -0.21 9.05 14.41
N GLN A 21 -0.67 8.07 15.19
CA GLN A 21 0.16 6.88 15.45
C GLN A 21 0.21 5.97 14.22
N ILE A 22 -0.91 5.76 13.53
CA ILE A 22 -1.05 4.72 12.50
C ILE A 22 -1.88 5.26 11.33
N GLY A 23 -1.37 5.09 10.10
CA GLY A 23 -2.14 5.33 8.86
C GLY A 23 -2.54 6.78 8.69
N GLY A 24 -1.60 7.64 8.31
CA GLY A 24 -1.78 9.10 8.34
C GLY A 24 -2.93 9.62 7.50
N THR A 25 -3.31 8.93 6.43
CA THR A 25 -4.44 9.29 5.55
C THR A 25 -5.48 8.18 5.46
N PHE A 26 -5.04 6.91 5.47
CA PHE A 26 -5.93 5.74 5.42
C PHE A 26 -5.50 4.70 6.44
N HIS A 27 -6.46 4.18 7.21
CA HIS A 27 -6.21 3.12 8.18
C HIS A 27 -7.29 2.04 8.15
N SER A 28 -6.87 0.80 7.86
CA SER A 28 -7.67 -0.40 8.14
C SER A 28 -7.20 -1.04 9.44
N LYS A 29 -8.09 -1.20 10.42
CA LYS A 29 -7.78 -1.93 11.67
C LYS A 29 -7.43 -3.42 11.45
N GLY A 30 -7.80 -3.97 10.30
CA GLY A 30 -7.54 -5.37 9.95
C GLY A 30 -6.93 -5.48 8.55
N ALA A 31 -7.26 -6.55 7.83
CA ALA A 31 -6.81 -6.72 6.45
C ALA A 31 -7.37 -5.63 5.52
N LEU A 32 -6.64 -5.36 4.44
CA LEU A 32 -7.07 -4.57 3.30
C LEU A 32 -6.98 -5.44 2.04
N THR A 33 -8.06 -5.52 1.27
CA THR A 33 -8.07 -6.28 0.02
C THR A 33 -8.65 -5.44 -1.11
N LEU A 34 -7.92 -5.39 -2.23
CA LEU A 34 -8.31 -4.73 -3.47
C LEU A 34 -8.49 -5.78 -4.56
N GLU A 35 -9.67 -5.79 -5.17
CA GLU A 35 -10.02 -6.62 -6.31
C GLU A 35 -10.52 -5.72 -7.45
N ARG A 36 -9.85 -5.75 -8.61
CA ARG A 36 -10.14 -4.88 -9.77
C ARG A 36 -10.34 -3.41 -9.37
N SER A 37 -9.55 -2.93 -8.40
CA SER A 37 -9.76 -1.62 -7.76
C SER A 37 -8.51 -0.76 -7.81
N ASN A 38 -8.70 0.55 -7.93
CA ASN A 38 -7.63 1.54 -7.85
C ASN A 38 -7.83 2.45 -6.65
N ILE A 39 -6.79 2.57 -5.82
CA ILE A 39 -6.78 3.48 -4.69
C ILE A 39 -5.56 4.37 -4.77
N THR A 40 -5.78 5.68 -4.65
CA THR A 40 -4.73 6.68 -4.52
C THR A 40 -4.78 7.31 -3.13
N VAL A 41 -3.66 7.27 -2.42
CA VAL A 41 -3.46 7.91 -1.12
C VAL A 41 -2.38 8.96 -1.26
N THR A 42 -2.71 10.23 -1.03
CA THR A 42 -1.77 11.34 -1.17
C THR A 42 -1.57 12.08 0.13
N GLY A 43 -0.32 12.31 0.50
CA GLY A 43 0.01 12.93 1.78
C GLY A 43 -0.30 12.00 2.95
N GLY A 44 0.05 12.48 4.14
CA GLY A 44 -0.12 11.75 5.38
C GLY A 44 1.16 11.71 6.20
N GLY A 45 0.99 11.79 7.52
CA GLY A 45 2.05 11.67 8.50
C GLY A 45 1.63 10.69 9.57
N ALA A 46 2.48 9.72 9.94
CA ALA A 46 2.20 8.87 11.08
C ALA A 46 3.47 8.29 11.68
N ARG A 47 3.38 7.64 12.85
CA ARG A 47 4.49 6.83 13.34
C ARG A 47 4.71 5.60 12.47
N TRP A 48 3.63 4.94 12.06
CA TRP A 48 3.62 3.78 11.16
C TRP A 48 2.63 3.95 10.02
N GLY A 49 3.06 3.74 8.78
CA GLY A 49 2.20 3.89 7.60
C GLY A 49 1.85 5.34 7.36
N GLY A 50 2.81 6.12 6.84
CA GLY A 50 2.65 7.56 6.66
C GLY A 50 1.40 7.91 5.85
N GLY A 51 1.16 7.19 4.75
CA GLY A 51 -0.05 7.33 3.95
C GLY A 51 -1.12 6.32 4.37
N LEU A 52 -0.78 5.03 4.28
CA LEU A 52 -1.67 3.91 4.53
C LEU A 52 -1.13 2.97 5.60
N ALA A 53 -2.01 2.53 6.50
CA ALA A 53 -1.72 1.41 7.40
C ALA A 53 -2.82 0.35 7.40
N ALA A 54 -2.41 -0.91 7.50
CA ALA A 54 -3.29 -2.05 7.71
C ALA A 54 -2.83 -2.89 8.90
N GLY A 55 -3.74 -3.16 9.84
CA GLY A 55 -3.47 -4.02 11.00
C GLY A 55 -3.38 -5.52 10.66
N GLY A 56 -3.72 -5.92 9.44
CA GLY A 56 -3.57 -7.27 8.93
C GLY A 56 -3.02 -7.28 7.50
N ASP A 57 -3.19 -8.40 6.81
CA ASP A 57 -2.69 -8.60 5.45
C ASP A 57 -3.17 -7.52 4.46
N VAL A 58 -2.31 -7.17 3.51
CA VAL A 58 -2.65 -6.33 2.37
C VAL A 58 -2.58 -7.18 1.11
N ALA A 59 -3.70 -7.34 0.42
CA ALA A 59 -3.80 -8.15 -0.78
C ALA A 59 -4.32 -7.31 -1.95
N LEU A 60 -3.58 -7.31 -3.05
CA LEU A 60 -4.02 -6.75 -4.32
C LEU A 60 -4.12 -7.87 -5.34
N VAL A 61 -5.32 -8.04 -5.89
CA VAL A 61 -5.64 -9.06 -6.89
C VAL A 61 -6.31 -8.45 -8.11
N GLU A 62 -6.23 -9.16 -9.23
CA GLU A 62 -6.95 -8.85 -10.47
C GLU A 62 -6.74 -7.41 -10.97
N ALA A 63 -5.51 -7.09 -11.38
CA ALA A 63 -5.14 -5.80 -11.96
C ALA A 63 -5.46 -4.58 -11.07
N SER A 64 -5.43 -4.75 -9.75
CA SER A 64 -5.63 -3.64 -8.81
C SER A 64 -4.39 -2.74 -8.71
N ILE A 65 -4.59 -1.46 -8.44
CA ILE A 65 -3.51 -0.49 -8.24
C ILE A 65 -3.67 0.19 -6.88
N LEU A 66 -2.63 0.17 -6.07
CA LEU A 66 -2.51 1.05 -4.90
C LEU A 66 -1.38 2.05 -5.16
N LYS A 67 -1.72 3.32 -5.29
CA LYS A 67 -0.76 4.42 -5.35
C LYS A 67 -0.68 5.11 -4.00
N VAL A 68 0.52 5.29 -3.46
CA VAL A 68 0.76 6.11 -2.28
C VAL A 68 1.83 7.15 -2.59
N ALA A 69 1.52 8.42 -2.36
CA ALA A 69 2.39 9.53 -2.69
C ALA A 69 2.56 10.54 -1.54
N GLY A 70 3.73 11.18 -1.46
CA GLY A 70 3.96 12.36 -0.59
C GLY A 70 3.77 12.10 0.90
N SER A 71 3.95 10.87 1.34
CA SER A 71 3.64 10.41 2.70
C SER A 71 4.89 10.16 3.54
N VAL A 72 4.84 10.46 4.84
CA VAL A 72 6.01 10.33 5.73
C VAL A 72 5.65 9.54 6.98
N ALA A 73 6.46 8.52 7.30
CA ALA A 73 6.39 7.83 8.57
C ALA A 73 7.60 8.15 9.46
N GLU A 74 7.42 8.19 10.78
CA GLU A 74 8.54 8.36 11.70
C GLU A 74 9.36 7.08 11.86
N GLN A 75 8.70 5.92 11.86
CA GLN A 75 9.34 4.62 12.07
C GLN A 75 9.27 3.79 10.78
N ASP A 76 8.09 3.26 10.44
CA ASP A 76 7.99 2.22 9.41
C ASP A 76 6.96 2.54 8.34
N GLY A 77 7.32 2.27 7.08
CA GLY A 77 6.38 2.30 5.97
C GLY A 77 5.94 3.71 5.62
N GLY A 78 6.80 4.47 4.94
CA GLY A 78 6.51 5.88 4.60
C GLY A 78 5.24 6.03 3.78
N GLY A 79 5.08 5.18 2.76
CA GLY A 79 3.81 5.03 2.04
C GLY A 79 2.87 4.07 2.76
N LEU A 80 3.29 2.81 2.90
CA LEU A 80 2.44 1.71 3.37
C LEU A 80 3.06 0.97 4.56
N HIS A 81 2.30 0.75 5.63
CA HIS A 81 2.64 -0.19 6.69
C HIS A 81 1.59 -1.31 6.79
N THR A 82 2.04 -2.56 6.88
CA THR A 82 1.17 -3.70 7.26
C THR A 82 1.79 -4.53 8.37
N ALA A 83 0.98 -4.88 9.38
CA ALA A 83 1.37 -5.84 10.40
C ALA A 83 1.31 -7.30 9.90
N GLY A 84 0.76 -7.53 8.70
CA GLY A 84 0.63 -8.85 8.08
C GLY A 84 1.55 -9.02 6.87
N THR A 85 1.11 -9.89 5.98
CA THR A 85 1.75 -10.19 4.69
C THR A 85 1.27 -9.21 3.62
N LEU A 86 2.19 -8.76 2.77
CA LEU A 86 1.87 -8.02 1.55
C LEU A 86 1.80 -9.00 0.36
N ARG A 87 0.67 -9.10 -0.34
CA ARG A 87 0.47 -10.01 -1.48
C ARG A 87 0.02 -9.26 -2.73
N LEU A 88 0.79 -9.40 -3.81
CA LEU A 88 0.44 -8.87 -5.13
C LEU A 88 0.28 -10.01 -6.13
N ARG A 89 -0.90 -10.11 -6.76
CA ARG A 89 -1.21 -11.11 -7.79
C ARG A 89 -2.05 -10.53 -8.92
N GLY A 90 -2.16 -11.27 -10.02
CA GLY A 90 -3.06 -10.94 -11.12
C GLY A 90 -2.70 -9.65 -11.87
N GLY A 91 -1.40 -9.30 -11.95
CA GLY A 91 -0.95 -8.07 -12.61
C GLY A 91 -1.13 -6.80 -11.77
N SER A 92 -1.51 -6.93 -10.49
CA SER A 92 -1.67 -5.79 -9.58
C SER A 92 -0.36 -5.09 -9.25
N GLN A 93 -0.44 -3.81 -8.90
CA GLN A 93 0.71 -2.94 -8.69
C GLN A 93 0.57 -2.12 -7.41
N ILE A 94 1.71 -1.87 -6.76
CA ILE A 94 1.84 -0.82 -5.75
C ILE A 94 2.83 0.21 -6.28
N ILE A 95 2.39 1.45 -6.37
CA ILE A 95 3.19 2.58 -6.85
C ILE A 95 3.46 3.47 -5.66
N VAL A 96 4.74 3.74 -5.38
CA VAL A 96 5.12 4.58 -4.25
C VAL A 96 6.01 5.74 -4.71
N GLU A 97 5.61 6.95 -4.38
CA GLU A 97 6.23 8.18 -4.88
C GLU A 97 6.48 9.18 -3.73
N ALA A 98 7.69 9.74 -3.66
CA ALA A 98 8.03 10.79 -2.68
C ALA A 98 7.65 10.46 -1.23
N THR A 99 7.86 9.21 -0.80
CA THR A 99 7.60 8.76 0.56
C THR A 99 8.89 8.53 1.35
N SER A 100 8.84 8.69 2.68
CA SER A 100 10.01 8.48 3.54
C SER A 100 9.65 7.90 4.91
N ALA A 101 10.59 7.14 5.47
CA ALA A 101 10.51 6.54 6.81
C ALA A 101 11.90 6.16 7.31
N ALA A 102 12.05 5.92 8.62
CA ALA A 102 13.29 5.37 9.16
C ALA A 102 13.57 3.96 8.64
N ARG A 103 12.53 3.14 8.44
CA ARG A 103 12.60 1.82 7.81
C ARG A 103 11.49 1.68 6.78
N GLY A 104 11.84 1.21 5.59
CA GLY A 104 10.86 1.00 4.52
C GLY A 104 10.23 2.31 4.04
N GLY A 105 11.02 3.20 3.44
CA GLY A 105 10.54 4.49 2.93
C GLY A 105 9.35 4.36 1.99
N GLY A 106 9.33 3.31 1.15
CA GLY A 106 8.17 2.97 0.34
C GLY A 106 7.09 2.23 1.13
N PHE A 107 7.42 1.04 1.62
CA PHE A 107 6.54 0.23 2.45
C PHE A 107 7.31 -0.57 3.48
N PHE A 108 6.60 -1.03 4.52
CA PHE A 108 7.08 -1.98 5.52
C PHE A 108 6.00 -3.03 5.78
N ALA A 109 6.38 -4.31 5.72
CA ALA A 109 5.53 -5.44 6.08
C ALA A 109 6.19 -6.20 7.23
N SER A 110 5.46 -6.43 8.32
CA SER A 110 5.96 -7.24 9.44
C SER A 110 5.95 -8.73 9.11
N GLY A 111 5.04 -9.17 8.24
CA GLY A 111 5.06 -10.49 7.62
C GLY A 111 5.86 -10.51 6.32
N GLU A 112 5.66 -11.56 5.51
CA GLU A 112 6.34 -11.68 4.22
C GLU A 112 5.82 -10.66 3.19
N ALA A 113 6.68 -10.22 2.28
CA ALA A 113 6.26 -9.56 1.05
C ALA A 113 6.33 -10.57 -0.10
N ARG A 114 5.17 -10.93 -0.66
CA ARG A 114 5.04 -11.91 -1.75
C ARG A 114 4.52 -11.24 -3.02
N THR A 115 5.33 -11.28 -4.07
CA THR A 115 4.89 -10.96 -5.43
C THR A 115 4.79 -12.25 -6.23
N SER A 116 3.72 -12.41 -7.01
CA SER A 116 3.65 -13.48 -8.00
C SER A 116 3.96 -12.90 -9.37
N LEU A 117 5.22 -13.06 -9.80
CA LEU A 117 5.64 -12.68 -11.14
C LEU A 117 4.97 -13.65 -12.13
N LYS A 118 3.96 -13.20 -12.88
CA LYS A 118 3.62 -13.89 -14.13
C LYS A 118 4.69 -13.53 -15.14
N GLN A 119 5.74 -14.33 -15.24
CA GLN A 119 6.60 -14.28 -16.42
C GLN A 119 5.76 -14.73 -17.61
N HIS A 120 5.37 -13.78 -18.45
CA HIS A 120 5.00 -14.11 -19.82
C HIS A 120 6.33 -14.40 -20.55
N LEU A 121 6.88 -15.60 -20.34
CA LEU A 121 7.95 -16.15 -21.17
C LEU A 121 7.34 -16.44 -22.54
N GLY A 122 7.13 -15.39 -23.33
CA GLY A 122 6.85 -15.48 -24.74
C GLY A 122 8.11 -15.95 -25.46
N LEU A 123 8.42 -17.25 -25.37
CA LEU A 123 9.30 -17.88 -26.35
C LEU A 123 8.53 -17.98 -27.66
N SER A 124 8.54 -16.90 -28.44
CA SER A 124 8.10 -16.94 -29.82
C SER A 124 9.22 -17.58 -30.65
N HIS A 125 9.18 -18.90 -30.77
CA HIS A 125 9.78 -19.56 -31.93
C HIS A 125 8.78 -19.50 -33.08
N ARG A 126 9.07 -18.67 -34.08
CA ARG A 126 8.77 -18.93 -35.50
C ARG A 126 9.79 -18.21 -36.35
#